data_AF-A0A4Q3BXM2-F1
#
_entry.id   AF-A0A4Q3BXM2-F1
#
_cell.length_a   1.000
_cell.length_b   1.000
_cell.length_c   1.000
_cell.angle_alpha   90.00
_cell.angle_beta   90.00
_cell.angle_gamma   90.00
#
_symmetry.space_group_name_H-M   'P 1'
#
loop_
_entity.id
_entity.type
_entity.pdbx_description
1 polymer ?
#
loop_
_entity_poly.entity_id
_entity_poly.type
_entity_poly.pdbx_seq_one_letter_code
_entity_poly.pdbx_strand_id
1 'polypeptide(L)'
;MFLAEAAAGPTVDDRRFALKRATNDAHNRVESVVRDAGMFDTREGFQRYLAATFEMRARYEQLLDLNGADRVWADYPTRKIAGLVEQDIADLGGVATGPEQADEKVYSAGELLGVMYVLEG
;
A
#
# COMPACT_ATOMS: atom_id res chain seq x y z
N MET A 1 26.86 -4.73 -7.67
CA MET A 1 27.17 -3.63 -8.62
C MET A 1 25.92 -2.75 -8.81
N PHE A 2 25.35 -2.20 -7.73
CA PHE A 2 24.12 -1.37 -7.77
C PHE A 2 24.30 0.00 -7.09
N LEU A 3 25.48 0.25 -6.49
CA LEU A 3 25.71 1.43 -5.66
C LEU A 3 26.31 2.61 -6.43
N ALA A 4 26.87 2.41 -7.63
CA ALA A 4 27.56 3.46 -8.37
C ALA A 4 26.61 4.41 -9.13
N GLU A 5 25.44 3.94 -9.58
CA GLU A 5 24.47 4.78 -10.32
C GLU A 5 23.63 5.68 -9.41
N ALA A 6 23.56 5.41 -8.11
CA ALA A 6 22.76 6.21 -7.17
C ALA A 6 23.33 7.62 -6.95
N ALA A 7 24.63 7.84 -7.22
CA ALA A 7 25.36 9.06 -6.89
C ALA A 7 25.13 10.25 -7.84
N ALA A 8 24.57 10.02 -9.04
CA ALA A 8 24.32 11.07 -10.05
C ALA A 8 22.83 11.45 -10.19
N GLY A 9 21.94 10.79 -9.45
CA GLY A 9 20.49 11.06 -9.52
C GLY A 9 20.06 12.25 -8.64
N PRO A 10 18.85 12.80 -8.87
CA PRO A 10 18.27 13.85 -8.03
C PRO A 10 18.32 13.50 -6.55
N THR A 11 18.38 14.50 -5.66
CA THR A 11 18.46 14.29 -4.21
C THR A 11 17.27 13.48 -3.70
N VAL A 12 17.36 12.88 -2.50
CA VAL A 12 16.25 12.10 -1.91
C VAL A 12 14.98 12.96 -1.79
N ASP A 13 15.14 14.22 -1.39
CA ASP A 13 14.02 15.17 -1.32
C ASP A 13 13.41 15.42 -2.70
N ASP A 14 14.24 15.61 -3.73
CA ASP A 14 13.75 15.77 -5.11
C ASP A 14 12.96 14.54 -5.59
N ARG A 15 13.38 13.32 -5.23
CA ARG A 15 12.68 12.08 -5.60
C ARG A 15 11.34 11.93 -4.89
N ARG A 16 11.28 12.21 -3.59
CA ARG A 16 10.02 12.19 -2.82
C ARG A 16 9.01 13.20 -3.39
N PHE A 17 9.46 14.43 -3.64
CA PHE A 17 8.57 15.45 -4.23
C PHE A 17 8.20 15.13 -5.67
N ALA A 18 9.08 14.50 -6.45
CA ALA A 18 8.75 14.01 -7.79
C ALA A 18 7.66 12.93 -7.74
N LEU A 19 7.76 11.95 -6.83
CA LEU A 19 6.73 10.95 -6.61
C LEU A 19 5.40 11.61 -6.20
N LYS A 20 5.41 12.50 -5.21
CA LYS A 20 4.21 13.22 -4.76
C LYS A 20 3.53 13.97 -5.92
N ARG A 21 4.29 14.68 -6.74
CA ARG A 21 3.74 15.39 -7.92
C ARG A 21 3.17 14.41 -8.93
N ALA A 22 3.88 13.32 -9.22
CA ALA A 22 3.47 12.32 -10.20
C ALA A 22 2.22 11.54 -9.75
N THR A 23 2.00 11.35 -8.45
CA THR A 23 0.86 10.61 -7.91
C THR A 23 -0.31 11.49 -7.47
N ASN A 24 -0.19 12.82 -7.54
CA ASN A 24 -1.17 13.76 -6.99
C ASN A 24 -2.59 13.54 -7.55
N ASP A 25 -2.72 13.40 -8.86
CA ASP A 25 -4.03 13.20 -9.49
C ASP A 25 -4.63 11.84 -9.13
N ALA A 26 -3.79 10.79 -9.03
CA ALA A 26 -4.25 9.48 -8.60
C ALA A 26 -4.71 9.49 -7.14
N HIS A 27 -3.95 10.16 -6.26
CA HIS A 27 -4.31 10.36 -4.86
C HIS A 27 -5.67 11.07 -4.73
N ASN A 28 -5.85 12.21 -5.41
CA ASN A 28 -7.10 12.97 -5.36
C ASN A 28 -8.30 12.15 -5.85
N ARG A 29 -8.11 11.28 -6.85
CA ARG A 29 -9.17 10.36 -7.30
C ARG A 29 -9.54 9.34 -6.22
N VAL A 30 -8.55 8.70 -5.58
CA VAL A 30 -8.81 7.73 -4.50
C VAL A 30 -9.50 8.42 -3.32
N GLU A 31 -9.01 9.58 -2.91
CA GLU A 31 -9.60 10.37 -1.82
C GLU A 31 -11.06 10.74 -2.12
N SER A 32 -11.37 11.13 -3.37
CA SER A 32 -12.76 11.39 -3.78
C SER A 32 -13.63 10.16 -3.63
N VAL A 33 -13.19 9.00 -4.10
CA VAL A 33 -13.97 7.75 -4.00
C VAL A 33 -14.26 7.40 -2.55
N VAL A 34 -13.26 7.50 -1.66
CA VAL A 34 -13.42 7.19 -0.23
C VAL A 34 -14.38 8.16 0.44
N ARG A 35 -14.24 9.46 0.17
CA ARG A 35 -15.12 10.49 0.72
C ARG A 35 -16.57 10.29 0.25
N ASP A 36 -16.77 10.09 -1.05
CA ASP A 36 -18.09 9.96 -1.66
C ASP A 36 -18.79 8.64 -1.25
N ALA A 37 -18.03 7.63 -0.79
CA ALA A 37 -18.55 6.38 -0.23
C ALA A 37 -19.09 6.51 1.22
N GLY A 38 -18.86 7.66 1.88
CA GLY A 38 -19.41 7.93 3.22
C GLY A 38 -18.85 7.02 4.31
N MET A 39 -17.53 6.78 4.33
CA MET A 39 -16.92 5.77 5.20
C MET A 39 -17.21 5.95 6.71
N PHE A 40 -17.53 7.17 7.16
CA PHE A 40 -17.86 7.46 8.56
C PHE A 40 -19.32 7.84 8.78
N ASP A 41 -20.16 7.78 7.75
CA ASP A 41 -21.56 8.17 7.86
C ASP A 41 -22.39 7.07 8.54
N THR A 42 -22.02 5.80 8.31
CA THR A 42 -22.67 4.64 8.93
C THR A 42 -21.68 3.54 9.26
N ARG A 43 -22.10 2.60 10.11
CA ARG A 43 -21.33 1.39 10.43
C ARG A 43 -21.04 0.57 9.17
N GLU A 44 -22.03 0.42 8.29
CA GLU A 44 -21.91 -0.30 7.03
C GLU A 44 -20.94 0.41 6.07
N GLY A 45 -20.93 1.75 6.07
CA GLY A 45 -19.94 2.56 5.36
C GLY A 45 -18.52 2.24 5.82
N PHE A 46 -18.31 2.19 7.14
CA PHE A 46 -17.01 1.87 7.72
C PHE A 46 -16.58 0.42 7.45
N GLN A 47 -17.51 -0.54 7.54
CA GLN A 47 -17.24 -1.94 7.17
C GLN A 47 -16.80 -2.09 5.71
N ARG A 48 -17.44 -1.38 4.77
CA ARG A 48 -17.01 -1.40 3.35
C ARG A 48 -15.63 -0.78 3.17
N TYR A 49 -15.33 0.29 3.90
CA TYR A 49 -14.00 0.90 3.88
C TYR A 49 -12.92 -0.05 4.39
N LEU A 50 -13.15 -0.74 5.51
CA LEU A 50 -12.22 -1.73 6.04
C LEU A 50 -12.05 -2.92 5.08
N ALA A 51 -13.12 -3.41 4.46
CA ALA A 51 -13.03 -4.49 3.47
C ALA A 51 -12.15 -4.11 2.28
N ALA A 52 -12.35 -2.92 1.69
CA ALA A 52 -11.53 -2.42 0.59
C ALA A 52 -10.07 -2.17 1.02
N THR A 53 -9.87 -1.67 2.24
CA THR A 53 -8.53 -1.45 2.82
C THR A 53 -7.81 -2.78 3.01
N PHE A 54 -8.49 -3.79 3.59
CA PHE A 54 -7.93 -5.11 3.79
C PHE A 54 -7.55 -5.78 2.47
N GLU A 55 -8.44 -5.78 1.48
CA GLU A 55 -8.17 -6.38 0.17
C GLU A 55 -6.91 -5.76 -0.47
N MET A 56 -6.81 -4.43 -0.47
CA MET A 56 -5.67 -3.70 -1.02
C MET A 56 -4.39 -4.00 -0.22
N ARG A 57 -4.42 -3.87 1.12
CA ARG A 57 -3.25 -4.09 1.97
C ARG A 57 -2.75 -5.52 1.87
N ALA A 58 -3.63 -6.52 2.00
CA ALA A 58 -3.25 -7.92 1.90
C ALA A 58 -2.62 -8.25 0.53
N ARG A 59 -3.18 -7.71 -0.57
CA ARG A 59 -2.65 -7.95 -1.92
C ARG A 59 -1.23 -7.40 -2.08
N TYR A 60 -1.01 -6.14 -1.69
CA TYR A 60 0.30 -5.51 -1.89
C TYR A 60 1.33 -5.95 -0.86
N GLU A 61 0.93 -6.28 0.37
CA GLU A 61 1.84 -6.87 1.36
C GLU A 61 2.31 -8.28 0.91
N GLN A 62 1.42 -9.09 0.33
CA GLN A 62 1.80 -10.37 -0.29
C GLN A 62 2.75 -10.17 -1.48
N LEU A 63 2.48 -9.20 -2.35
CA LEU A 63 3.35 -8.87 -3.48
C LEU A 63 4.76 -8.50 -3.02
N LEU A 64 4.87 -7.67 -1.98
CA LEU A 64 6.15 -7.26 -1.40
C LEU A 64 6.89 -8.45 -0.76
N ASP A 65 6.17 -9.38 -0.12
CA ASP A 65 6.75 -10.62 0.41
C ASP A 65 7.33 -11.49 -0.70
N LEU A 66 6.56 -11.72 -1.78
CA LEU A 66 7.00 -12.51 -2.92
C LEU A 66 8.24 -11.92 -3.61
N ASN A 67 8.40 -10.60 -3.54
CA ASN A 67 9.53 -9.89 -4.12
C ASN A 67 10.68 -9.60 -3.11
N GLY A 68 10.61 -10.16 -1.90
CA GLY A 68 11.69 -10.08 -0.91
C GLY A 68 11.95 -8.68 -0.38
N ALA A 69 10.89 -7.91 -0.11
CA ALA A 69 10.99 -6.54 0.40
C ALA A 69 11.77 -6.44 1.73
N ASP A 70 11.74 -7.48 2.57
CA ASP A 70 12.51 -7.59 3.82
C ASP A 70 14.04 -7.53 3.61
N ARG A 71 14.52 -7.93 2.43
CA ARG A 71 15.94 -7.84 2.05
C ARG A 71 16.37 -6.42 1.71
N VAL A 72 15.41 -5.55 1.39
CA VAL A 72 15.64 -4.13 1.03
C VAL A 72 15.36 -3.24 2.24
N TRP A 73 14.26 -3.51 2.97
CA TRP A 73 13.83 -2.80 4.17
C TRP A 73 13.65 -3.79 5.32
N ALA A 74 14.67 -3.90 6.17
CA ALA A 74 14.68 -4.89 7.27
C ALA A 74 13.51 -4.73 8.26
N ASP A 75 12.97 -3.53 8.40
CA ASP A 75 11.84 -3.21 9.28
C ASP A 75 10.47 -3.36 8.61
N TYR A 76 10.41 -3.63 7.29
CA TYR A 76 9.17 -3.83 6.55
C TYR A 76 8.18 -4.80 7.21
N PRO A 77 8.59 -5.96 7.75
CA PRO A 77 7.66 -6.88 8.40
C PRO A 77 6.84 -6.25 9.54
N THR A 78 7.39 -5.22 10.21
CA THR A 78 6.73 -4.51 11.31
C THR A 78 5.75 -3.43 10.86
N ARG A 79 5.73 -3.09 9.56
CA ARG A 79 4.90 -2.03 8.96
C ARG A 79 3.62 -2.56 8.31
N LYS A 80 3.48 -3.89 8.23
CA LYS A 80 2.28 -4.55 7.73
C LYS A 80 1.09 -4.27 8.63
N ILE A 81 -0.04 -3.90 8.02
CA ILE A 81 -1.27 -3.63 8.78
C ILE A 81 -2.45 -4.48 8.31
N ALA A 82 -2.31 -5.31 7.26
CA ALA A 82 -3.44 -6.13 6.80
C ALA A 82 -4.04 -6.97 7.94
N GLY A 83 -3.20 -7.58 8.80
CA GLY A 83 -3.66 -8.32 9.98
C GLY A 83 -4.32 -7.45 11.06
N LEU A 84 -3.98 -6.16 11.14
CA LEU A 84 -4.66 -5.22 12.05
C LEU A 84 -6.04 -4.86 11.51
N VAL A 85 -6.16 -4.61 10.20
CA VAL A 85 -7.45 -4.32 9.54
C VAL A 85 -8.36 -5.55 9.58
N GLU A 86 -7.82 -6.76 9.45
CA GLU A 86 -8.56 -8.01 9.65
C GLU A 86 -9.18 -8.09 11.04
N GLN A 87 -8.42 -7.72 12.08
CA GLN A 87 -8.93 -7.67 13.45
C GLN A 87 -10.04 -6.62 13.58
N ASP A 88 -9.90 -5.44 12.99
CA ASP A 88 -10.96 -4.40 13.01
C ASP A 88 -12.25 -4.90 12.34
N ILE A 89 -12.15 -5.67 11.24
CA ILE A 89 -13.31 -6.29 10.59
C ILE A 89 -13.99 -7.29 11.54
N ALA A 90 -13.20 -8.13 12.22
CA ALA A 90 -13.72 -9.11 13.17
C ALA A 90 -14.40 -8.45 14.37
N ASP A 91 -13.84 -7.35 14.90
CA ASP A 91 -14.40 -6.57 16.00
C ASP A 91 -15.78 -5.96 15.64
N LEU A 92 -16.00 -5.69 14.36
CA LEU A 92 -17.30 -5.26 13.84
C LEU A 92 -18.26 -6.40 13.50
N GLY A 93 -17.87 -7.66 13.74
CA GLY A 93 -18.64 -8.86 13.45
C GLY A 93 -18.62 -9.30 11.98
N GLY A 94 -17.67 -8.77 11.19
CA GLY A 94 -17.46 -9.15 9.80
C GLY A 94 -16.50 -10.33 9.65
N VAL A 95 -16.31 -10.78 8.42
CA VAL A 95 -15.29 -11.76 8.04
C VAL A 95 -14.47 -11.14 6.92
N ALA A 96 -13.16 -11.04 7.12
CA ALA A 96 -12.26 -10.54 6.10
C ALA A 96 -12.16 -11.56 4.96
N THR A 97 -12.42 -11.12 3.73
CA THR A 97 -12.22 -11.93 2.53
C THR A 97 -10.88 -11.53 1.91
N GLY A 98 -9.92 -12.44 1.96
CA GLY A 98 -8.60 -12.22 1.36
C GLY A 98 -8.70 -11.91 -0.13
N PRO A 99 -7.70 -11.22 -0.69
CA PRO A 99 -7.67 -10.94 -2.13
C PRO A 99 -7.59 -12.25 -2.91
N GLU A 100 -8.16 -12.28 -4.11
CA GLU A 100 -7.78 -13.28 -5.11
C GLU A 100 -6.26 -13.20 -5.33
N GLN A 101 -5.63 -14.38 -5.52
CA GLN A 101 -4.17 -14.56 -5.54
C GLN A 101 -3.45 -13.40 -6.21
N ALA A 102 -2.44 -12.85 -5.51
CA ALA A 102 -1.60 -11.80 -6.08
C ALA A 102 -0.96 -12.27 -7.40
N ASP A 103 -0.87 -11.35 -8.35
CA ASP A 103 -0.19 -11.56 -9.62
C ASP A 103 1.27 -12.02 -9.35
N GLU A 104 1.69 -13.14 -9.95
CA GLU A 104 3.05 -13.69 -9.83
C GLU A 104 4.11 -12.83 -10.55
N LYS A 105 3.72 -11.64 -11.02
CA LYS A 105 4.63 -10.65 -11.61
C LYS A 105 5.81 -10.38 -10.69
N VAL A 106 7.01 -10.57 -11.24
CA VAL A 106 8.26 -10.09 -10.66
C VAL A 106 8.40 -8.60 -10.92
N TYR A 107 8.50 -7.81 -9.85
CA TYR A 107 8.64 -6.36 -9.94
C TYR A 107 10.11 -5.95 -9.89
N SER A 108 10.45 -4.90 -10.64
CA SER A 108 11.73 -4.24 -10.50
C SER A 108 11.85 -3.52 -9.15
N ALA A 109 13.07 -3.26 -8.70
CA ALA A 109 13.31 -2.50 -7.46
C ALA A 109 12.64 -1.11 -7.47
N GLY A 110 12.57 -0.46 -8.63
CA GLY A 110 11.90 0.84 -8.79
C GLY A 110 10.38 0.75 -8.63
N GLU A 111 9.75 -0.31 -9.14
CA GLU A 111 8.31 -0.54 -8.93
C GLU A 111 8.01 -0.88 -7.46
N LEU A 112 8.83 -1.69 -6.80
CA LEU A 112 8.68 -2.00 -5.36
C LEU A 112 8.80 -0.74 -4.49
N LEU A 113 9.74 0.14 -4.81
CA LEU A 113 9.87 1.47 -4.18
C LEU A 113 8.58 2.30 -4.35
N GLY A 114 7.96 2.26 -5.53
CA GLY A 114 6.69 2.93 -5.80
C GLY A 114 5.54 2.36 -4.98
N VAL A 115 5.43 1.03 -4.88
CA VAL A 115 4.42 0.37 -4.04
C VAL A 115 4.61 0.76 -2.57
N MET A 116 5.83 0.65 -2.04
CA MET A 116 6.14 1.05 -0.66
C MET A 116 5.81 2.52 -0.40
N TYR A 117 6.14 3.42 -1.34
CA TYR A 117 5.79 4.83 -1.21
C TYR A 117 4.28 5.06 -1.04
N VAL A 118 3.45 4.29 -1.75
CA VAL A 118 1.99 4.41 -1.67
C VAL A 118 1.45 3.81 -0.37
N LEU A 119 1.97 2.67 0.08
CA LEU A 119 1.48 2.01 1.30
C LEU A 119 1.87 2.74 2.61
N GLU A 120 2.98 3.47 2.57
CA GLU A 120 3.55 4.19 3.72
C GLU A 120 3.21 5.70 3.75
N GLY A 121 2.59 6.22 2.68
CA GLY A 121 2.19 7.63 2.55
C GLY A 121 0.93 7.96 3.32
#